data_AF-A0A8J3FXW6-F1
#
_entry.id   AF-A0A8J3FXW6-F1
#
_cell.length_a   1.000
_cell.length_b   1.000
_cell.length_c   1.000
_cell.angle_alpha   90.00
_cell.angle_beta   90.00
_cell.angle_gamma   90.00
#
_symmetry.space_group_name_H-M   'P 1'
#
loop_
_entity.id
_entity.type
_entity.pdbx_description
1 polymer ?
#
loop_
_entity_poly.entity_id
_entity_poly.type
_entity_poly.pdbx_seq_one_letter_code
_entity_poly.pdbx_strand_id
1 'polypeptide(L)'
;MVTGKVVRFDHVRGYGFIAPHSGGEDVFLHTNDLIDEKYLVQPGSIVEFEVEQGDRGLKASSVRIVERGPVVSGPSSPAHARSANSDGGSADDLCDVLSSAELSQEVTEVLLEGDPTLTGAQIVRVRQEIVALAKKHGWIENY
;
A
#
# COMPACT_ATOMS: atom_id res chain seq x y z
N MET A 1 20.44 -11.65 -10.87
CA MET A 1 19.67 -11.05 -9.76
C MET A 1 20.60 -10.25 -8.87
N VAL A 2 20.16 -9.06 -8.49
CA VAL A 2 20.89 -8.05 -7.70
C VAL A 2 20.00 -7.69 -6.51
N THR A 3 20.61 -7.46 -5.36
CA THR A 3 19.89 -6.99 -4.16
C THR A 3 20.12 -5.50 -3.94
N GLY A 4 19.10 -4.82 -3.44
CA GLY A 4 19.20 -3.39 -3.14
C GLY A 4 18.15 -2.94 -2.14
N LYS A 5 18.30 -1.71 -1.67
CA LYS A 5 17.42 -1.08 -0.69
C LYS A 5 16.54 -0.05 -1.37
N VAL A 6 15.23 -0.15 -1.17
CA VAL A 6 14.28 0.86 -1.66
C VAL A 6 14.56 2.17 -0.92
N VAL A 7 14.96 3.22 -1.64
CA VAL A 7 15.25 4.53 -1.02
C VAL A 7 13.98 5.36 -0.91
N ARG A 8 13.14 5.30 -1.95
CA ARG A 8 11.85 5.97 -2.01
C ARG A 8 10.90 5.18 -2.90
N PHE A 9 9.63 5.18 -2.53
CA PHE A 9 8.55 4.61 -3.31
C PHE A 9 7.29 5.45 -3.10
N ASP A 10 6.62 5.81 -4.18
CA ASP A 10 5.36 6.54 -4.16
C ASP A 10 4.25 5.58 -4.57
N HIS A 11 3.42 5.18 -3.60
CA HIS A 11 2.32 4.24 -3.83
C HIS A 11 1.20 4.82 -4.69
N VAL A 12 1.03 6.15 -4.68
CA VAL A 12 -0.01 6.84 -5.46
C VAL A 12 0.41 6.92 -6.92
N ARG A 13 1.67 7.26 -7.16
CA ARG A 13 2.22 7.36 -8.52
C ARG A 13 2.73 6.03 -9.08
N GLY A 14 2.93 5.03 -8.24
CA GLY A 14 3.33 3.67 -8.62
C GLY A 14 4.78 3.53 -9.08
N TYR A 15 5.69 4.41 -8.63
CA TYR A 15 7.11 4.33 -8.97
C TYR A 15 8.02 4.66 -7.79
N GLY A 16 9.27 4.21 -7.86
CA GLY A 16 10.28 4.45 -6.84
C GLY A 16 11.70 4.24 -7.35
N PHE A 17 12.64 4.20 -6.42
CA PHE A 17 14.06 4.04 -6.69
C PHE A 17 14.69 3.08 -5.68
N ILE A 18 15.56 2.22 -6.18
CA ILE A 18 16.29 1.22 -5.40
C ILE A 18 17.78 1.55 -5.48
N ALA A 19 18.44 1.65 -4.33
CA ALA A 19 19.88 1.74 -4.24
C ALA A 19 20.47 0.31 -4.24
N PRO A 20 21.18 -0.12 -5.29
CA PRO A 20 21.79 -1.45 -5.34
C PRO A 20 22.90 -1.59 -4.30
N HIS A 21 22.98 -2.76 -3.66
CA HIS A 21 23.99 -3.01 -2.63
C HIS A 21 25.41 -3.10 -3.19
N SER A 22 25.54 -3.44 -4.48
CA SER A 22 26.81 -3.42 -5.22
C SER A 22 27.42 -2.01 -5.35
N GLY A 23 26.67 -0.97 -4.98
CA GLY A 23 27.02 0.43 -5.25
C GLY A 23 26.77 0.79 -6.72
N GLY A 24 26.44 2.06 -6.99
CA GLY A 24 26.14 2.54 -8.33
C GLY A 24 25.02 3.56 -8.36
N GLU A 25 24.48 3.78 -9.55
CA GLU A 25 23.31 4.64 -9.76
C GLU A 25 22.03 4.01 -9.21
N ASP A 26 21.10 4.86 -8.79
CA ASP A 26 19.77 4.42 -8.36
C ASP A 26 19.02 3.77 -9.52
N VAL A 27 18.43 2.60 -9.26
CA VAL A 27 17.67 1.83 -10.24
C VAL A 27 16.20 2.19 -10.13
N PHE A 28 15.57 2.53 -11.26
CA PHE A 28 14.17 2.90 -11.34
C PHE A 28 13.26 1.68 -11.11
N LEU A 29 12.29 1.81 -10.20
CA LEU A 29 11.30 0.79 -9.86
C LEU A 29 9.92 1.25 -10.30
N HIS A 30 9.18 0.39 -11.00
CA HIS A 30 7.78 0.62 -11.35
C HIS A 30 6.88 -0.46 -10.74
N THR A 31 5.65 -0.10 -10.37
CA THR A 31 4.72 -1.03 -9.72
C THR A 31 4.35 -2.25 -10.58
N ASN A 32 4.45 -2.14 -11.92
CA ASN A 32 4.17 -3.26 -12.83
C ASN A 32 5.30 -4.30 -12.85
N ASP A 33 6.50 -3.93 -12.43
CA ASP A 33 7.67 -4.79 -12.42
C ASP A 33 7.84 -5.51 -11.05
N LEU A 34 6.95 -5.23 -10.10
CA LEU A 34 6.86 -5.93 -8.83
C LEU A 34 6.12 -7.26 -9.01
N ILE A 35 6.74 -8.33 -8.51
CA ILE A 35 6.11 -9.65 -8.42
C ILE A 35 5.19 -9.69 -7.19
N ASP A 36 5.64 -9.09 -6.09
CA ASP A 36 4.88 -8.95 -4.86
C ASP A 36 3.92 -7.75 -4.92
N GLU A 37 2.97 -7.69 -3.98
CA GLU A 37 2.00 -6.59 -3.93
C GLU A 37 2.68 -5.24 -3.65
N LYS A 38 2.34 -4.22 -4.45
CA LYS A 38 2.89 -2.85 -4.33
C LYS A 38 2.76 -2.20 -2.95
N TYR A 39 1.80 -2.65 -2.15
CA TYR A 39 1.55 -2.14 -0.80
C TYR A 39 2.60 -2.62 0.21
N LEU A 40 3.29 -3.72 -0.09
CA LEU A 40 4.34 -4.29 0.76
C LEU A 40 5.69 -3.58 0.59
N VAL A 41 5.86 -2.83 -0.51
CA VAL A 41 7.10 -2.10 -0.80
C VAL A 41 7.18 -0.83 0.02
N GLN A 42 8.04 -0.81 1.03
CA GLN A 42 8.27 0.38 1.85
C GLN A 42 9.68 0.94 1.63
N PRO A 43 9.88 2.26 1.76
CA PRO A 43 11.22 2.82 1.83
C PRO A 43 11.98 2.18 2.99
N GLY A 44 13.18 1.70 2.69
CA GLY A 44 14.01 0.95 3.62
C GLY A 44 14.00 -0.56 3.41
N SER A 45 13.05 -1.09 2.64
CA SER A 45 12.96 -2.53 2.36
C SER A 45 14.10 -3.02 1.47
N ILE A 46 14.56 -4.24 1.72
CA ILE A 46 15.50 -4.96 0.87
C ILE A 46 14.71 -5.72 -0.18
N VAL A 47 15.07 -5.51 -1.43
CA VAL A 47 14.45 -6.15 -2.59
C VAL A 47 15.52 -6.83 -3.44
N GLU A 48 15.14 -7.95 -4.03
CA GLU A 48 15.90 -8.66 -5.06
C GLU A 48 15.26 -8.36 -6.41
N PHE A 49 16.06 -8.00 -7.40
CA PHE A 49 15.58 -7.57 -8.72
C PHE A 49 16.62 -7.86 -9.80
N GLU A 50 16.19 -7.76 -11.04
CA GLU A 50 17.06 -7.76 -12.22
C GLU A 50 17.20 -6.35 -12.75
N VAL A 51 18.43 -5.97 -13.11
CA VAL A 51 18.72 -4.66 -13.69
C VAL A 51 18.62 -4.78 -15.19
N GLU A 52 17.68 -4.05 -15.79
CA GLU A 52 17.51 -3.92 -17.23
C GLU A 52 17.77 -2.49 -17.68
N GLN A 53 18.17 -2.30 -18.93
CA GLN A 53 18.40 -0.98 -19.50
C GLN A 53 17.11 -0.51 -20.18
N GLY A 54 16.44 0.48 -19.58
CA GLY A 54 15.21 1.06 -20.12
C GLY A 54 15.42 2.43 -20.78
N ASP A 55 14.35 2.99 -21.35
CA ASP A 55 14.38 4.29 -22.04
C ASP A 55 14.82 5.47 -21.16
N ARG A 56 14.71 5.34 -19.84
CA ARG A 56 15.05 6.37 -18.85
C ARG A 56 16.25 6.02 -17.96
N GLY A 57 17.03 5.01 -18.35
CA GLY A 57 18.17 4.52 -17.57
C GLY A 57 17.93 3.14 -16.98
N LEU A 58 18.65 2.81 -15.92
CA LEU A 58 18.57 1.50 -15.27
C LEU A 58 17.18 1.29 -14.64
N LYS A 59 16.50 0.21 -15.04
CA LYS A 59 15.18 -0.21 -14.55
C LYS A 59 15.31 -1.53 -13.80
N ALA A 60 14.56 -1.67 -12.70
CA ALA A 60 14.40 -2.90 -11.98
C ALA A 60 13.25 -3.71 -12.58
N SER A 61 13.49 -4.99 -12.79
CA SER A 61 12.54 -5.98 -13.32
C SER A 61 12.49 -7.19 -12.39
N SER A 62 11.41 -7.96 -12.42
CA SER A 62 11.22 -9.14 -11.57
C SER A 62 11.48 -8.85 -10.08
N VAL A 63 10.92 -7.75 -9.57
CA VAL A 63 11.27 -7.25 -8.24
C VAL A 63 10.51 -8.01 -7.16
N ARG A 64 11.28 -8.62 -6.24
CA ARG A 64 10.78 -9.41 -5.12
C ARG A 64 11.25 -8.81 -3.80
N ILE A 65 10.37 -8.79 -2.80
CA ILE A 65 10.72 -8.31 -1.46
C ILE A 65 11.38 -9.44 -0.68
N VAL A 66 12.62 -9.22 -0.24
CA VAL A 66 13.38 -10.19 0.56
C VAL A 66 13.31 -9.86 2.05
N GLU A 67 13.33 -8.57 2.39
CA GLU A 67 13.18 -8.10 3.77
C GLU A 67 12.36 -6.81 3.76
N ARG A 68 11.24 -6.79 4.50
CA ARG A 68 10.51 -5.53 4.70
C ARG A 68 11.34 -4.60 5.57
N GLY A 69 11.42 -3.33 5.18
CA GLY A 69 12.16 -2.34 5.94
C GLY A 69 11.55 -2.17 7.34
N PRO A 70 12.33 -1.67 8.32
CA PRO A 70 11.78 -1.35 9.63
C PRO A 70 10.63 -0.36 9.42
N VAL A 71 9.46 -0.71 9.94
CA VAL A 71 8.30 0.17 9.97
C VAL A 71 8.70 1.45 10.71
N VAL A 72 9.05 2.50 9.97
CA VAL A 72 9.19 3.81 10.57
C VAL A 72 7.76 4.28 10.79
N SER A 73 7.22 3.95 11.96
CA SER A 73 6.06 4.65 12.51
C SER A 73 6.52 6.10 12.69
N GLY A 74 6.27 6.93 11.67
CA GLY A 74 6.67 8.32 11.63
C GLY A 74 6.03 9.13 12.78
N PRO A 75 6.64 10.26 13.16
CA PRO A 75 6.45 10.90 14.45
C PRO A 75 5.08 11.58 14.59
N SER A 76 4.53 11.46 15.79
CA SER A 76 3.52 12.30 16.45
C SER A 76 3.30 13.68 15.81
N SER A 77 2.10 13.89 15.25
CA SER A 77 1.52 15.24 15.14
C SER A 77 1.07 15.69 16.54
N PRO A 78 1.36 16.93 16.98
CA PRO A 78 1.02 17.37 18.32
C PRO A 78 -0.47 17.74 18.42
N ALA A 79 -1.05 17.35 19.55
CA ALA A 79 -2.15 18.02 20.25
C ALA A 79 -3.44 18.32 19.46
N HIS A 80 -4.36 17.36 19.48
CA HIS A 80 -5.75 17.66 19.85
C HIS A 80 -6.16 16.76 21.02
N ALA A 81 -5.97 17.29 22.23
CA ALA A 81 -6.45 16.69 23.45
C ALA A 81 -7.98 16.70 23.46
N ARG A 82 -8.61 15.51 23.59
CA ARG A 82 -9.47 15.18 24.74
C ARG A 82 -10.11 13.78 24.67
N SER A 83 -9.92 13.07 25.79
CA SER A 83 -10.68 11.97 26.39
C SER A 83 -10.60 10.54 25.81
N ALA A 84 -9.59 9.83 26.32
CA ALA A 84 -9.67 8.57 27.07
C ALA A 84 -10.93 7.68 26.94
N ASN A 85 -10.75 6.48 26.38
CA ASN A 85 -10.83 5.25 27.17
C ASN A 85 -9.96 4.14 26.55
N SER A 86 -9.32 3.38 27.43
CA SER A 86 -8.28 2.35 27.25
C SER A 86 -8.77 1.04 26.61
N ASP A 87 -7.95 0.42 25.75
CA ASP A 87 -7.27 -0.86 26.04
C ASP A 87 -6.10 -1.12 25.06
N GLY A 88 -5.02 -1.71 25.54
CA GLY A 88 -3.75 -1.85 24.83
C GLY A 88 -3.70 -3.04 23.87
N GLY A 89 -3.04 -2.84 22.72
CA GLY A 89 -2.66 -3.90 21.79
C GLY A 89 -1.47 -3.44 20.96
N SER A 90 -0.43 -4.28 20.94
CA SER A 90 0.92 -4.01 20.43
C SER A 90 0.96 -3.61 18.95
N ALA A 91 1.95 -2.78 18.64
CA ALA A 91 2.26 -2.28 17.31
C ALA A 91 3.04 -3.33 16.49
N ASP A 92 2.33 -4.35 16.02
CA ASP A 92 2.83 -5.29 15.03
C ASP A 92 1.68 -6.02 14.32
N ASP A 93 1.56 -5.79 13.01
CA ASP A 93 0.93 -6.69 12.03
C ASP A 93 -0.60 -6.91 12.05
N LEU A 94 -1.37 -5.86 11.76
CA LEU A 94 -2.67 -6.01 11.11
C LEU A 94 -2.74 -5.05 9.91
N CYS A 95 -2.71 -5.57 8.69
CA CYS A 95 -3.67 -5.05 7.71
C CYS A 95 -5.01 -5.33 8.36
N ASP A 96 -5.58 -4.35 9.07
CA ASP A 96 -6.89 -4.51 9.69
C ASP A 96 -7.82 -4.99 8.58
N VAL A 97 -8.21 -6.25 8.67
CA VAL A 97 -9.14 -6.84 7.74
C VAL A 97 -10.41 -6.04 7.95
N LEU A 98 -10.67 -5.08 7.06
CA LEU A 98 -11.76 -4.14 7.27
C LEU A 98 -13.03 -4.95 7.48
N SER A 99 -13.76 -4.63 8.55
CA SER A 99 -15.09 -5.18 8.72
C SER A 99 -15.93 -4.79 7.50
N SER A 100 -16.93 -5.61 7.18
CA SER A 100 -17.84 -5.29 6.07
C SER A 100 -18.44 -3.87 6.17
N ALA A 101 -18.63 -3.36 7.38
CA ALA A 101 -19.10 -2.01 7.66
C ALA A 101 -18.06 -0.93 7.34
N GLU A 102 -16.79 -1.14 7.68
CA GLU A 102 -15.70 -0.19 7.47
C GLU A 102 -15.42 0.01 5.98
N LEU A 103 -15.29 -1.09 5.23
CA LEU A 103 -15.17 -1.06 3.78
C LEU A 103 -16.36 -0.31 3.14
N SER A 104 -17.56 -0.52 3.68
CA SER A 104 -18.77 0.11 3.16
C SER A 104 -18.77 1.64 3.35
N GLN A 105 -18.20 2.11 4.47
CA GLN A 105 -18.11 3.52 4.81
C GLN A 105 -17.05 4.22 3.97
N GLU A 106 -15.87 3.62 3.82
CA GLU A 106 -14.79 4.18 2.98
C GLU A 106 -15.23 4.29 1.51
N VAL A 107 -15.88 3.25 0.98
CA VAL A 107 -16.43 3.27 -0.39
C VAL A 107 -17.47 4.39 -0.54
N THR A 108 -18.29 4.62 0.48
CA THR A 108 -19.30 5.69 0.44
C THR A 108 -18.64 7.07 0.38
N GLU A 109 -17.61 7.29 1.18
CA GLU A 109 -16.87 8.56 1.24
C GLU A 109 -16.14 8.86 -0.09
N VAL A 110 -15.44 7.87 -0.63
CA VAL A 110 -14.73 7.98 -1.92
C VAL A 110 -15.70 8.25 -3.07
N LEU A 111 -16.87 7.60 -3.10
CA LEU A 111 -17.86 7.81 -4.15
C LEU A 111 -18.49 9.20 -4.09
N LEU A 112 -18.79 9.69 -2.88
CA LEU A 112 -19.35 11.04 -2.69
C LEU A 112 -18.34 12.15 -3.05
N GLU A 113 -17.05 11.92 -2.79
CA GLU A 113 -15.99 12.87 -3.16
C GLU A 113 -15.68 12.80 -4.67
N GLY A 114 -15.68 11.61 -5.27
CA GLY A 114 -15.32 11.41 -6.67
C GLY A 114 -16.38 11.85 -7.68
N ASP A 115 -17.67 11.69 -7.35
CA ASP A 115 -18.76 12.12 -8.22
C ASP A 115 -20.02 12.55 -7.41
N PRO A 116 -20.27 13.86 -7.26
CA PRO A 116 -21.40 14.37 -6.50
C PRO A 116 -22.75 14.16 -7.20
N THR A 117 -22.77 13.67 -8.45
CA THR A 117 -24.02 13.37 -9.19
C THR A 117 -24.59 12.01 -8.85
N LEU A 118 -23.83 11.16 -8.14
CA LEU A 118 -24.27 9.85 -7.71
C LEU A 118 -25.43 9.96 -6.73
N THR A 119 -26.52 9.26 -7.06
CA THR A 119 -27.67 9.14 -6.16
C THR A 119 -27.37 8.13 -5.05
N GLY A 120 -28.03 8.28 -3.89
CA GLY A 120 -27.88 7.35 -2.77
C GLY A 120 -28.17 5.89 -3.15
N ALA A 121 -29.11 5.63 -4.06
CA ALA A 121 -29.42 4.29 -4.54
C ALA A 121 -28.27 3.67 -5.36
N GLN A 122 -27.56 4.47 -6.17
CA GLN A 122 -26.39 4.02 -6.93
C GLN A 122 -25.22 3.69 -6.00
N ILE A 123 -24.97 4.55 -5.01
CA ILE A 123 -23.91 4.34 -4.01
C ILE A 123 -24.13 3.04 -3.24
N VAL A 124 -25.37 2.80 -2.77
CA VAL A 124 -25.71 1.56 -2.06
C VAL A 124 -25.47 0.33 -2.92
N ARG A 125 -25.81 0.38 -4.21
CA ARG A 125 -25.61 -0.74 -5.14
C ARG A 125 -24.14 -1.04 -5.38
N VAL A 126 -23.32 -0.01 -5.64
CA VAL A 126 -21.88 -0.17 -5.86
C VAL A 126 -21.20 -0.72 -4.60
N ARG A 127 -21.59 -0.22 -3.43
CA ARG A 127 -21.09 -0.69 -2.14
C ARG A 127 -21.39 -2.18 -1.90
N GLN A 128 -22.60 -2.64 -2.22
CA GLN A 128 -22.97 -4.05 -2.10
C GLN A 128 -22.13 -4.96 -3.01
N GLU A 129 -21.88 -4.54 -4.25
CA GLU A 129 -21.05 -5.30 -5.21
C GLU A 129 -19.59 -5.38 -4.74
N ILE A 130 -19.03 -4.28 -4.23
CA ILE A 130 -17.66 -4.25 -3.70
C ILE A 130 -17.52 -5.13 -2.45
N VAL A 131 -18.48 -5.07 -1.52
CA VAL A 131 -18.50 -5.94 -0.34
C VAL A 131 -18.63 -7.42 -0.76
N ALA A 132 -19.46 -7.74 -1.75
CA ALA A 132 -19.59 -9.11 -2.25
C ALA A 132 -18.29 -9.61 -2.90
N LEU A 133 -17.61 -8.77 -3.67
CA LEU A 133 -16.31 -9.06 -4.25
C LEU A 133 -15.26 -9.30 -3.16
N ALA A 134 -15.17 -8.40 -2.17
CA ALA A 134 -14.23 -8.50 -1.07
C ALA A 134 -14.44 -9.79 -0.25
N LYS A 135 -15.69 -10.18 0.02
CA LYS A 135 -16.01 -11.46 0.66
C LYS A 135 -15.57 -12.65 -0.18
N LYS A 136 -15.86 -12.62 -1.49
CA LYS A 136 -15.50 -13.70 -2.42
C LYS A 136 -13.98 -13.96 -2.47
N HIS A 137 -13.18 -12.89 -2.30
CA HIS A 137 -11.73 -12.96 -2.32
C HIS A 137 -11.08 -13.07 -0.92
N GLY A 138 -11.88 -13.08 0.15
CA GLY A 138 -11.37 -13.19 1.52
C GLY A 138 -10.69 -11.93 2.05
N TRP A 139 -10.99 -10.76 1.47
CA TRP A 139 -10.41 -9.46 1.84
C TRP A 139 -11.06 -8.82 3.08
N ILE A 140 -12.21 -9.33 3.51
CA ILE A 140 -12.94 -8.82 4.68
C ILE A 140 -13.44 -9.98 5.55
N GLU A 141 -13.50 -9.75 6.86
CA GLU A 141 -13.93 -10.77 7.82
C GLU A 141 -15.43 -11.05 7.70
N ASN A 142 -15.80 -12.31 7.92
CA ASN A 142 -17.15 -12.79 7.76
C ASN A 142 -17.82 -12.92 9.14
N TYR A 143 -17.99 -11.79 9.84
CA TYR A 143 -18.76 -11.70 11.09
C TYR A 143 -20.05 -10.89 10.89
#